data_AF-A0A5N6V0A8-F1
#
_entry.id   AF-A0A5N6V0A8-F1
#
_cell.length_a   1.000
_cell.length_b   1.000
_cell.length_c   1.000
_cell.angle_alpha   90.00
_cell.angle_beta   90.00
_cell.angle_gamma   90.00
#
_symmetry.space_group_name_H-M   'P 1'
#
loop_
_entity.id
_entity.type
_entity.pdbx_description
1 polymer ?
#
loop_
_entity_poly.entity_id
_entity_poly.type
_entity_poly.pdbx_seq_one_letter_code
_entity_poly.pdbx_strand_id
1 'polypeptide(L)'
;MKSTLLTTVLATLTATNALTLNITNSTTGQKILNKALTAAGTPYAWGGGSCEGSTHDQPPYQYGDTGYDCSGLVCWAVCQVTGRDLFSEGLRVTSDMYCAEEKELKYKKYPYEQRRAGDAVFFGGDCDCASRKSIHHVGLMMDSGDRMWNAPNDDVNKVQENSIAKFGEKPCPYIVRFA
;
A
#
# COMPACT_ATOMS: atom_id res chain seq x y z
N MET A 1 -28.80 27.48 -62.64
CA MET A 1 -28.13 28.35 -61.64
C MET A 1 -29.04 28.41 -60.42
N LYS A 2 -28.70 28.02 -59.20
CA LYS A 2 -27.45 27.65 -58.54
C LYS A 2 -27.75 26.43 -57.64
N SER A 3 -26.80 25.51 -57.59
CA SER A 3 -26.77 24.37 -56.66
C SER A 3 -26.44 24.89 -55.26
N THR A 4 -27.15 24.42 -54.23
CA THR A 4 -26.77 24.60 -52.82
C THR A 4 -26.46 23.23 -52.24
N LEU A 5 -25.16 22.97 -52.06
CA LEU A 5 -24.62 21.76 -51.44
C LEU A 5 -25.08 21.68 -49.98
N LEU A 6 -25.71 20.58 -49.60
CA LEU A 6 -25.89 20.19 -48.20
C LEU A 6 -24.58 19.53 -47.75
N THR A 7 -23.76 20.24 -46.98
CA THR A 7 -22.52 19.69 -46.43
C THR A 7 -22.85 18.97 -45.12
N THR A 8 -23.05 17.65 -45.19
CA THR A 8 -23.19 16.79 -44.01
C THR A 8 -21.82 16.64 -43.36
N VAL A 9 -21.62 17.25 -42.19
CA VAL A 9 -20.42 17.03 -41.37
C VAL A 9 -20.55 15.66 -40.71
N LEU A 10 -19.86 14.64 -41.22
CA LEU A 10 -19.59 13.42 -40.46
C LEU A 10 -18.53 13.73 -39.42
N ALA A 11 -18.93 13.85 -38.15
CA ALA A 11 -18.01 13.80 -37.03
C ALA A 11 -17.49 12.37 -36.90
N THR A 12 -16.26 12.12 -37.33
CA THR A 12 -15.54 10.89 -37.01
C THR A 12 -15.20 10.91 -35.52
N LEU A 13 -15.94 10.15 -34.70
CA LEU A 13 -15.51 9.81 -33.34
C LEU A 13 -14.28 8.91 -33.46
N THR A 14 -13.09 9.48 -33.27
CA THR A 14 -11.89 8.72 -32.97
C THR A 14 -12.05 8.10 -31.58
N ALA A 15 -12.04 6.77 -31.51
CA ALA A 15 -12.11 6.03 -30.26
C ALA A 15 -10.97 6.42 -29.32
N THR A 16 -11.28 7.15 -28.24
CA THR A 16 -10.37 7.34 -27.11
C THR A 16 -10.44 6.11 -26.22
N ASN A 17 -9.70 5.06 -26.60
CA ASN A 17 -9.64 3.80 -25.87
C ASN A 17 -8.51 3.80 -24.83
N ALA A 18 -8.48 4.81 -23.96
CA ALA A 18 -7.50 4.91 -22.89
C ALA A 18 -8.07 5.78 -21.76
N LEU A 19 -8.98 5.22 -20.96
CA LEU A 19 -9.38 5.68 -19.61
C LEU A 19 -10.51 4.83 -18.99
N THR A 20 -11.04 3.84 -19.72
CA THR A 20 -11.81 2.72 -19.14
C THR A 20 -10.87 1.72 -18.47
N LEU A 21 -10.08 2.19 -17.48
CA LEU A 21 -9.27 1.33 -16.63
C LEU A 21 -10.20 0.52 -15.71
N ASN A 22 -10.65 -0.65 -16.19
CA ASN A 22 -10.94 -1.86 -15.41
C ASN A 22 -11.49 -1.69 -13.96
N ILE A 23 -12.45 -0.80 -13.72
CA ILE A 23 -13.11 -0.68 -12.40
C ILE A 23 -13.93 -1.94 -12.07
N THR A 24 -14.18 -2.81 -13.03
CA THR A 24 -15.10 -3.95 -12.86
C THR A 24 -14.51 -5.19 -12.18
N ASN A 25 -13.21 -5.26 -11.82
CA ASN A 25 -12.65 -6.40 -11.05
C ASN A 25 -11.35 -6.07 -10.27
N SER A 26 -11.28 -4.95 -9.55
CA SER A 26 -10.10 -4.68 -8.68
C SER A 26 -10.02 -5.70 -7.54
N THR A 27 -8.87 -6.35 -7.36
CA THR A 27 -8.61 -7.26 -6.23
C THR A 27 -8.72 -6.52 -4.88
N THR A 28 -8.93 -7.25 -3.78
CA THR A 28 -8.92 -6.68 -2.42
C THR A 28 -7.63 -5.90 -2.14
N GLY A 29 -6.47 -6.46 -2.48
CA GLY A 29 -5.18 -5.76 -2.42
C GLY A 29 -5.15 -4.45 -3.20
N GLN A 30 -5.66 -4.42 -4.44
CA GLN A 30 -5.70 -3.18 -5.23
C GLN A 30 -6.59 -2.12 -4.58
N LYS A 31 -7.72 -2.51 -3.97
CA LYS A 31 -8.58 -1.59 -3.22
C LYS A 31 -7.86 -1.03 -1.99
N ILE A 32 -7.10 -1.86 -1.27
CA ILE A 32 -6.26 -1.45 -0.13
C ILE A 32 -5.20 -0.45 -0.58
N LEU A 33 -4.48 -0.73 -1.66
CA LEU A 33 -3.52 0.23 -2.24
C LEU A 33 -4.21 1.54 -2.62
N ASN A 34 -5.34 1.49 -3.31
CA ASN A 34 -6.08 2.69 -3.70
C ASN A 34 -6.49 3.53 -2.48
N LYS A 35 -6.85 2.88 -1.37
CA LYS A 35 -7.12 3.56 -0.11
C LYS A 35 -5.86 4.16 0.50
N ALA A 36 -4.75 3.43 0.54
CA ALA A 36 -3.47 3.94 1.04
C ALA A 36 -2.97 5.16 0.25
N LEU A 37 -3.21 5.19 -1.08
CA LEU A 37 -2.87 6.32 -1.94
C LEU A 37 -3.59 7.62 -1.54
N THR A 38 -4.75 7.55 -0.88
CA THR A 38 -5.44 8.76 -0.43
C THR A 38 -4.76 9.43 0.76
N ALA A 39 -3.76 8.80 1.37
CA ALA A 39 -2.93 9.36 2.43
C ALA A 39 -1.65 10.04 1.90
N ALA A 40 -1.54 10.28 0.59
CA ALA A 40 -0.37 10.94 0.00
C ALA A 40 -0.03 12.26 0.71
N GLY A 41 1.22 12.39 1.16
CA GLY A 41 1.69 13.58 1.86
C GLY A 41 1.34 13.65 3.34
N THR A 42 0.54 12.74 3.91
CA THR A 42 0.32 12.65 5.35
C THR A 42 1.68 12.45 6.06
N PRO A 43 1.98 13.17 7.16
CA PRO A 43 3.21 12.99 7.92
C PRO A 43 3.47 11.54 8.32
N TYR A 44 4.75 11.22 8.52
CA TYR A 44 5.10 10.03 9.29
C TYR A 44 4.82 10.34 10.76
N ALA A 45 4.30 9.36 11.50
CA ALA A 45 4.22 9.43 12.94
C ALA A 45 4.54 8.05 13.52
N TRP A 46 5.54 7.95 14.37
CA TRP A 46 5.98 6.67 14.95
C TRP A 46 4.83 6.04 15.75
N GLY A 47 4.45 4.80 15.43
CA GLY A 47 3.29 4.16 16.06
C GLY A 47 1.94 4.73 15.58
N GLY A 48 1.94 5.72 14.68
CA GLY A 48 0.75 6.40 14.20
C GLY A 48 -0.15 5.53 13.33
N GLY A 49 -1.46 5.71 13.47
CA GLY A 49 -2.52 5.04 12.71
C GLY A 49 -3.47 4.23 13.60
N SER A 50 -4.74 4.26 13.25
CA SER A 50 -5.81 3.38 13.75
C SER A 50 -6.77 3.03 12.62
N CYS A 51 -7.83 2.26 12.90
CA CYS A 51 -8.90 2.04 11.93
C CYS A 51 -9.61 3.33 11.50
N GLU A 52 -9.67 4.34 12.38
CA GLU A 52 -10.34 5.62 12.15
C GLU A 52 -9.51 6.59 11.31
N GLY A 53 -8.17 6.46 11.31
CA GLY A 53 -7.28 7.35 10.55
C GLY A 53 -5.90 7.51 11.15
N SER A 54 -5.24 8.60 10.80
CA SER A 54 -3.94 8.99 11.33
C SER A 54 -4.05 9.35 12.80
N THR A 55 -3.02 9.04 13.60
CA THR A 55 -2.96 9.37 15.02
C THR A 55 -1.63 10.06 15.34
N HIS A 56 -1.52 10.61 16.55
CA HIS A 56 -0.25 11.14 17.03
C HIS A 56 0.80 10.05 17.19
N ASP A 57 2.07 10.50 17.17
CA ASP A 57 3.22 9.72 17.62
C ASP A 57 2.94 9.00 18.95
N GLN A 58 3.44 7.78 19.05
CA GLN A 58 3.37 6.95 20.25
C GLN A 58 4.72 6.93 20.99
N PRO A 59 4.71 6.96 22.33
CA PRO A 59 5.93 6.88 23.13
C PRO A 59 6.86 5.72 22.73
N PRO A 60 8.19 5.89 22.81
CA PRO A 60 8.90 7.02 23.42
C PRO A 60 9.10 8.22 22.49
N TYR A 61 8.78 8.10 21.21
CA TYR A 61 8.95 9.15 20.21
C TYR A 61 7.71 10.05 20.20
N GLN A 62 7.89 11.36 20.20
CA GLN A 62 6.81 12.35 20.25
C GLN A 62 7.27 13.62 19.52
N TYR A 63 7.47 13.52 18.20
CA TYR A 63 7.89 14.66 17.37
C TYR A 63 6.74 15.65 17.13
N GLY A 64 5.51 15.23 17.46
CA GLY A 64 4.32 16.09 17.50
C GLY A 64 3.45 15.96 16.26
N ASP A 65 3.83 15.07 15.34
CA ASP A 65 3.10 14.85 14.10
C ASP A 65 1.86 13.98 14.31
N THR A 66 0.87 14.16 13.42
CA THR A 66 -0.30 13.29 13.30
C THR A 66 -0.24 12.61 11.94
N GLY A 67 -0.05 11.30 11.94
CA GLY A 67 0.32 10.58 10.74
C GLY A 67 0.14 9.08 10.82
N TYR A 68 0.86 8.39 9.95
CA TYR A 68 0.98 6.94 9.94
C TYR A 68 2.44 6.55 10.01
N ASP A 69 2.76 5.47 10.72
CA ASP A 69 3.99 4.73 10.43
C ASP A 69 3.76 3.70 9.31
N CYS A 70 4.79 2.93 8.99
CA CYS A 70 4.79 1.98 7.89
C CYS A 70 3.64 0.97 7.97
N SER A 71 3.46 0.31 9.11
CA SER A 71 2.42 -0.71 9.31
C SER A 71 1.06 -0.09 9.65
N GLY A 72 1.02 1.06 10.32
CA GLY A 72 -0.19 1.81 10.60
C GLY A 72 -0.92 2.24 9.32
N LEU A 73 -0.19 2.68 8.29
CA LEU A 73 -0.74 2.99 6.97
C LEU A 73 -1.41 1.75 6.34
N VAL A 74 -0.73 0.60 6.40
CA VAL A 74 -1.23 -0.67 5.83
C VAL A 74 -2.46 -1.16 6.60
N CYS A 75 -2.40 -1.20 7.94
CA CYS A 75 -3.48 -1.63 8.81
C CYS A 75 -4.73 -0.75 8.65
N TRP A 76 -4.56 0.59 8.58
CA TRP A 76 -5.66 1.51 8.29
C TRP A 76 -6.30 1.21 6.95
N ALA A 77 -5.52 1.07 5.88
CA ALA A 77 -6.05 0.79 4.56
C ALA A 77 -6.78 -0.56 4.49
N VAL A 78 -6.25 -1.60 5.15
CA VAL A 78 -6.92 -2.91 5.31
C VAL A 78 -8.25 -2.75 6.04
N CYS A 79 -8.27 -2.04 7.16
CA CYS A 79 -9.48 -1.83 7.96
C CYS A 79 -10.57 -1.11 7.17
N GLN A 80 -10.20 -0.05 6.46
CA GLN A 80 -11.12 0.76 5.67
C GLN A 80 -11.72 0.01 4.47
N VAL A 81 -11.02 -0.99 3.93
CA VAL A 81 -11.47 -1.75 2.75
C VAL A 81 -12.18 -3.04 3.13
N THR A 82 -11.73 -3.71 4.19
CA THR A 82 -12.18 -5.07 4.55
C THR A 82 -13.01 -5.12 5.83
N GLY A 83 -12.97 -4.06 6.65
CA GLY A 83 -13.53 -4.06 7.99
C GLY A 83 -12.71 -4.84 9.02
N ARG A 84 -11.58 -5.48 8.61
CA ARG A 84 -10.69 -6.15 9.55
C ARG A 84 -9.76 -5.18 10.26
N ASP A 85 -9.81 -5.23 11.57
CA ASP A 85 -8.94 -4.44 12.43
C ASP A 85 -7.67 -5.22 12.78
N LEU A 86 -6.62 -5.03 11.97
CA LEU A 86 -5.31 -5.64 12.22
C LEU A 86 -4.65 -5.09 13.51
N PHE A 87 -5.10 -3.95 14.03
CA PHE A 87 -4.59 -3.39 15.27
C PHE A 87 -5.00 -4.26 16.46
N SER A 88 -6.30 -4.57 16.57
CA SER A 88 -6.83 -5.41 17.66
C SER A 88 -6.55 -6.91 17.46
N GLU A 89 -6.29 -7.35 16.23
CA GLU A 89 -5.91 -8.74 15.92
C GLU A 89 -4.43 -9.05 16.24
N GLY A 90 -3.64 -8.10 16.77
CA GLY A 90 -2.24 -8.33 17.12
C GLY A 90 -1.30 -8.39 15.91
N LEU A 91 -1.73 -7.82 14.77
CA LEU A 91 -0.97 -7.78 13.51
C LEU A 91 -0.48 -6.38 13.16
N ARG A 92 -0.53 -5.45 14.12
CA ARG A 92 -0.08 -4.06 13.98
C ARG A 92 1.42 -3.94 13.73
N VAL A 93 2.22 -4.73 14.43
CA VAL A 93 3.68 -4.64 14.31
C VAL A 93 4.11 -5.33 13.01
N THR A 94 5.01 -4.69 12.27
CA THR A 94 5.49 -5.18 10.97
C THR A 94 5.97 -6.64 11.01
N SER A 95 6.74 -7.00 12.03
CA SER A 95 7.23 -8.37 12.21
C SER A 95 6.12 -9.34 12.64
N ASP A 96 5.14 -8.88 13.42
CA ASP A 96 3.96 -9.69 13.78
C ASP A 96 3.15 -10.03 12.52
N MET A 97 2.92 -9.05 11.65
CA MET A 97 2.24 -9.25 10.37
C MET A 97 3.00 -10.21 9.44
N TYR A 98 4.31 -10.02 9.29
CA TYR A 98 5.12 -10.86 8.40
C TYR A 98 5.30 -12.28 8.93
N CYS A 99 5.50 -12.47 10.23
CA CYS A 99 5.81 -13.77 10.82
C CYS A 99 4.58 -14.57 11.23
N ALA A 100 3.39 -13.97 11.29
CA ALA A 100 2.15 -14.70 11.58
C ALA A 100 1.94 -15.86 10.58
N GLU A 101 1.42 -16.97 11.08
CA GLU A 101 1.01 -18.08 10.23
C GLU A 101 -0.18 -17.64 9.34
N GLU A 102 -0.33 -18.20 8.13
CA GLU A 102 -1.42 -17.81 7.22
C GLU A 102 -2.81 -17.97 7.85
N LYS A 103 -2.96 -18.94 8.76
CA LYS A 103 -4.18 -19.17 9.54
C LYS A 103 -4.52 -17.98 10.45
N GLU A 104 -3.52 -17.40 11.11
CA GLU A 104 -3.69 -16.24 12.00
C GLU A 104 -3.88 -14.96 11.18
N LEU A 105 -3.07 -14.81 10.13
CA LEU A 105 -3.11 -13.68 9.22
C LEU A 105 -4.44 -13.60 8.45
N LYS A 106 -5.08 -14.76 8.19
CA LYS A 106 -6.24 -14.96 7.31
C LYS A 106 -6.01 -14.44 5.88
N TYR A 107 -4.74 -14.27 5.52
CA TYR A 107 -4.26 -13.94 4.18
C TYR A 107 -3.14 -14.88 3.81
N LYS A 108 -2.84 -14.96 2.51
CA LYS A 108 -1.81 -15.87 2.00
C LYS A 108 -0.48 -15.15 1.80
N LYS A 109 0.61 -15.86 2.06
CA LYS A 109 1.95 -15.46 1.70
C LYS A 109 2.29 -16.02 0.32
N TYR A 110 3.03 -15.24 -0.46
CA TYR A 110 3.56 -15.69 -1.74
C TYR A 110 5.03 -15.29 -1.84
N PRO A 111 5.85 -16.03 -2.62
CA PRO A 111 7.20 -15.59 -2.94
C PRO A 111 7.19 -14.17 -3.52
N TYR A 112 8.18 -13.36 -3.17
CA TYR A 112 8.31 -11.97 -3.62
C TYR A 112 8.29 -11.83 -5.15
N GLU A 113 8.75 -12.86 -5.87
CA GLU A 113 8.74 -12.91 -7.34
C GLU A 113 7.32 -12.91 -7.92
N GLN A 114 6.31 -13.28 -7.13
CA GLN A 114 4.90 -13.29 -7.52
C GLN A 114 4.16 -12.00 -7.15
N ARG A 115 4.88 -10.98 -6.66
CA ARG A 115 4.28 -9.72 -6.21
C ARG A 115 3.43 -9.06 -7.30
N ARG A 116 2.37 -8.42 -6.85
CA ARG A 116 1.48 -7.59 -7.69
C ARG A 116 0.97 -6.41 -6.89
N ALA A 117 0.33 -5.48 -7.58
CA ALA A 117 -0.27 -4.31 -6.96
C ALA A 117 -1.18 -4.69 -5.78
N GLY A 118 -0.94 -4.05 -4.64
CA GLY A 118 -1.66 -4.24 -3.38
C GLY A 118 -1.13 -5.34 -2.47
N ASP A 119 -0.14 -6.14 -2.87
CA ASP A 119 0.54 -7.03 -1.94
C ASP A 119 1.39 -6.20 -0.95
N ALA A 120 1.48 -6.63 0.32
CA ALA A 120 2.40 -6.03 1.29
C ALA A 120 3.81 -6.61 1.14
N VAL A 121 4.80 -5.73 1.03
CA VAL A 121 6.23 -6.04 0.94
C VAL A 121 6.93 -5.62 2.23
N PHE A 122 7.87 -6.44 2.71
CA PHE A 122 8.51 -6.28 4.02
C PHE A 122 10.03 -6.17 3.89
N PHE A 123 10.68 -5.55 4.86
CA PHE A 123 12.14 -5.39 4.92
C PHE A 123 12.66 -5.68 6.33
N GLY A 124 13.85 -6.28 6.40
CA GLY A 124 14.50 -6.62 7.66
C GLY A 124 15.72 -7.50 7.58
N GLY A 125 16.68 -7.17 6.70
CA GLY A 125 17.87 -7.99 6.49
C GLY A 125 17.53 -9.42 6.04
N ASP A 126 17.80 -10.41 6.89
CA ASP A 126 17.56 -11.83 6.60
C ASP A 126 16.08 -12.25 6.74
N CYS A 127 15.23 -11.37 7.27
CA CYS A 127 13.80 -11.63 7.50
C CYS A 127 13.53 -12.90 8.34
N ASP A 128 14.34 -13.07 9.38
CA ASP A 128 14.28 -14.19 10.32
C ASP A 128 13.23 -13.96 11.40
N CYS A 129 12.22 -14.84 11.45
CA CYS A 129 11.16 -14.80 12.44
C CYS A 129 11.60 -15.23 13.85
N ALA A 130 12.79 -15.81 14.02
CA ALA A 130 13.42 -15.96 15.33
C ALA A 130 14.03 -14.63 15.83
N SER A 131 14.43 -13.74 14.90
CA SER A 131 14.96 -12.40 15.18
C SER A 131 13.99 -11.30 14.71
N ARG A 132 12.74 -11.36 15.21
CA ARG A 132 11.60 -10.53 14.76
C ARG A 132 11.90 -9.03 14.65
N LYS A 133 12.73 -8.48 15.56
CA LYS A 133 13.08 -7.06 15.59
C LYS A 133 13.85 -6.58 14.35
N SER A 134 14.47 -7.50 13.61
CA SER A 134 15.12 -7.17 12.34
C SER A 134 14.11 -6.75 11.27
N ILE A 135 12.87 -7.26 11.33
CA ILE A 135 11.80 -6.98 10.37
C ILE A 135 11.06 -5.72 10.77
N HIS A 136 11.42 -4.61 10.12
CA HIS A 136 11.16 -3.28 10.65
C HIS A 136 10.32 -2.40 9.71
N HIS A 137 10.24 -2.72 8.42
CA HIS A 137 9.48 -1.89 7.46
C HIS A 137 8.51 -2.69 6.60
N VAL A 138 7.38 -2.06 6.25
CA VAL A 138 6.38 -2.59 5.32
C VAL A 138 5.85 -1.49 4.41
N GLY A 139 5.55 -1.87 3.17
CA GLY A 139 4.86 -1.02 2.20
C GLY A 139 3.88 -1.84 1.36
N LEU A 140 3.13 -1.17 0.49
CA LEU A 140 2.25 -1.82 -0.49
C LEU A 140 2.86 -1.73 -1.87
N MET A 141 3.00 -2.86 -2.56
CA MET A 141 3.39 -2.92 -3.95
C MET A 141 2.44 -2.08 -4.79
N MET A 142 2.96 -1.17 -5.61
CA MET A 142 2.15 -0.37 -6.55
C MET A 142 1.90 -1.09 -7.88
N ASP A 143 2.78 -2.01 -8.21
CA ASP A 143 2.77 -2.84 -9.40
C ASP A 143 3.54 -4.15 -9.13
N SER A 144 3.77 -4.97 -10.16
CA SER A 144 4.61 -6.18 -10.06
C SER A 144 6.11 -5.88 -10.18
N GLY A 145 6.50 -4.61 -10.22
CA GLY A 145 7.85 -4.14 -10.48
C GLY A 145 8.57 -3.70 -9.21
N ASP A 146 9.01 -2.45 -9.21
CA ASP A 146 9.94 -1.87 -8.22
C ASP A 146 9.28 -0.82 -7.33
N ARG A 147 8.00 -0.49 -7.55
CA ARG A 147 7.35 0.63 -6.90
C ARG A 147 6.58 0.18 -5.68
N MET A 148 6.78 0.85 -4.54
CA MET A 148 6.01 0.66 -3.33
C MET A 148 5.46 1.98 -2.80
N TRP A 149 4.32 1.90 -2.11
CA TRP A 149 3.69 2.99 -1.39
C TRP A 149 3.81 2.76 0.11
N ASN A 150 4.35 3.73 0.85
CA ASN A 150 4.68 3.55 2.26
C ASN A 150 4.75 4.87 3.04
N ALA A 151 4.81 4.75 4.36
CA ALA A 151 5.24 5.80 5.28
C ALA A 151 6.68 5.48 5.74
N PRO A 152 7.73 6.10 5.16
CA PRO A 152 9.12 5.66 5.29
C PRO A 152 9.72 5.88 6.69
N ASN A 153 9.76 7.11 7.17
CA ASN A 153 10.37 7.51 8.45
C ASN A 153 10.15 9.01 8.70
N ASP A 154 10.55 9.46 9.89
CA ASP A 154 10.52 10.86 10.33
C ASP A 154 11.38 11.79 9.45
N ASP A 155 12.51 11.33 8.90
CA ASP A 155 13.39 12.20 8.10
C ASP A 155 12.75 12.63 6.78
N VAL A 156 12.00 11.72 6.16
CA VAL A 156 11.22 12.00 4.94
C VAL A 156 9.90 12.70 5.26
N ASN A 157 9.33 12.40 6.44
CA ASN A 157 8.09 12.92 7.00
C ASN A 157 6.89 13.03 6.05
N LYS A 158 6.68 12.02 5.21
CA LYS A 158 5.48 11.92 4.38
C LYS A 158 5.25 10.53 3.84
N VAL A 159 3.99 10.13 3.75
CA VAL A 159 3.53 9.00 2.96
C VAL A 159 3.75 9.30 1.47
N GLN A 160 4.46 8.42 0.78
CA GLN A 160 4.85 8.61 -0.60
C GLN A 160 5.12 7.28 -1.33
N GLU A 161 5.44 7.40 -2.61
CA GLU A 161 6.01 6.34 -3.42
C GLU A 161 7.53 6.27 -3.20
N ASN A 162 8.06 5.06 -3.08
CA ASN A 162 9.49 4.78 -3.11
C ASN A 162 9.82 3.61 -4.06
N SER A 163 11.06 3.60 -4.56
CA SER A 163 11.64 2.50 -5.33
C SER A 163 12.25 1.49 -4.37
N ILE A 164 11.89 0.21 -4.51
CA ILE A 164 12.40 -0.89 -3.69
C ILE A 164 13.91 -1.05 -3.92
N ALA A 165 14.37 -1.00 -5.17
CA ALA A 165 15.79 -1.06 -5.52
C ALA A 165 16.62 0.07 -4.90
N LYS A 166 16.01 1.22 -4.61
CA LYS A 166 16.65 2.37 -3.95
C LYS A 166 16.36 2.47 -2.45
N PHE A 167 15.60 1.53 -1.89
CA PHE A 167 15.24 1.54 -0.47
C PHE A 167 16.44 1.27 0.45
N GLY A 168 17.52 0.71 -0.09
CA GLY A 168 18.77 0.45 0.64
C GLY A 168 18.85 -0.94 1.26
N GLU A 169 17.77 -1.71 1.21
CA GLU A 169 17.71 -3.08 1.71
C GLU A 169 16.97 -4.00 0.73
N LYS A 170 17.31 -5.29 0.77
CA LYS A 170 16.60 -6.32 0.00
C LYS A 170 15.24 -6.58 0.65
N PRO A 171 14.14 -6.69 -0.13
CA PRO A 171 12.86 -7.11 0.40
C PRO A 171 12.90 -8.55 0.91
N CYS A 172 12.06 -8.84 1.90
CA CYS A 172 11.86 -10.18 2.42
C CYS A 172 11.39 -11.16 1.32
N PRO A 173 11.71 -12.47 1.45
CA PRO A 173 11.42 -13.46 0.42
C PRO A 173 9.92 -13.69 0.17
N TYR A 174 9.05 -13.26 1.08
CA TYR A 174 7.61 -13.39 0.95
C TYR A 174 6.90 -12.04 1.02
N ILE A 175 5.83 -11.92 0.22
CA ILE A 175 4.82 -10.87 0.35
C ILE A 175 3.59 -11.41 1.06
N VAL A 176 2.74 -10.53 1.57
CA VAL A 176 1.39 -10.86 2.03
C VAL A 176 0.37 -10.36 1.02
N ARG A 177 -0.53 -11.24 0.58
CA ARG A 177 -1.58 -10.93 -0.39
C ARG A 177 -2.94 -10.88 0.28
N PHE A 178 -3.51 -9.68 0.34
CA PHE A 178 -4.86 -9.46 0.85
C PHE A 178 -5.92 -9.99 -0.13
N ALA A 179 -6.87 -10.76 0.38
CA ALA A 179 -7.94 -11.42 -0.37
C ALA A 179 -9.30 -11.12 0.27
#